data_AF-A0A969L5R8-F1
#
_entry.id   AF-A0A969L5R8-F1
#
_cell.length_a   1.000
_cell.length_b   1.000
_cell.length_c   1.000
_cell.angle_alpha   90.00
_cell.angle_beta   90.00
_cell.angle_gamma   90.00
#
_symmetry.space_group_name_H-M   'P 1'
#
loop_
_entity.id
_entity.type
_entity.pdbx_description
1 polymer ?
#
loop_
_entity_poly.entity_id
_entity_poly.type
_entity_poly.pdbx_seq_one_letter_code
_entity_poly.pdbx_strand_id
1 'polypeptide(L)'
;MVVKDIFSFFKENDYSEAVVIKYTLDDDVKEFLLVSDFINWDLEKGKREFRKLLFQGVHNFKRIFGAYREHKKFDQQYQASNFTGTLTIEDINISSSDTTLNKVEIWLGHSFGGMEFEFVSLRSDSRIGFGKRIGKEDWIYVDVNKGQEFDFYNPF
;
A
#
# COMPACT_ATOMS: atom_id res chain seq x y z
N MET A 1 0.19 -9.13 -10.91
CA MET A 1 -0.29 -10.55 -10.87
C MET A 1 -1.67 -10.62 -10.22
N VAL A 2 -2.62 -11.42 -10.74
CA VAL A 2 -3.93 -11.64 -10.08
C VAL A 2 -3.75 -12.61 -8.90
N VAL A 3 -4.20 -12.21 -7.72
CA VAL A 3 -4.14 -13.02 -6.50
C VAL A 3 -5.31 -14.00 -6.50
N LYS A 4 -5.01 -15.31 -6.47
CA LYS A 4 -6.04 -16.37 -6.53
C LYS A 4 -6.66 -16.68 -5.18
N ASP A 5 -5.84 -16.68 -4.13
CA ASP A 5 -6.25 -16.90 -2.74
C ASP A 5 -5.84 -15.67 -1.94
N ILE A 6 -6.82 -14.80 -1.67
CA ILE A 6 -6.61 -13.51 -1.01
C ILE A 6 -6.24 -13.73 0.46
N PHE A 7 -6.87 -14.70 1.14
CA PHE A 7 -6.60 -14.97 2.55
C PHE A 7 -5.18 -15.48 2.75
N SER A 8 -4.77 -16.48 1.96
CA SER A 8 -3.41 -17.01 2.03
C SER A 8 -2.39 -15.92 1.65
N PHE A 9 -2.70 -15.08 0.66
CA PHE A 9 -1.85 -13.96 0.29
C PHE A 9 -1.57 -13.01 1.47
N PHE A 10 -2.59 -12.53 2.18
CA PHE A 10 -2.34 -11.64 3.33
C PHE A 10 -1.78 -12.36 4.56
N LYS A 11 -2.05 -13.66 4.74
CA LYS A 11 -1.45 -14.46 5.81
C LYS A 11 0.05 -14.68 5.61
N GLU A 12 0.48 -14.90 4.38
CA GLU A 12 1.88 -15.15 4.02
C GLU A 12 2.69 -13.86 3.89
N ASN A 13 2.02 -12.71 3.83
CA ASN A 13 2.66 -11.42 3.60
C ASN A 13 2.22 -10.45 4.70
N ASP A 14 3.03 -10.33 5.73
CA ASP A 14 2.79 -9.40 6.83
C ASP A 14 3.04 -7.95 6.36
N TYR A 15 1.97 -7.17 6.31
CA TYR A 15 2.04 -5.74 5.96
C TYR A 15 2.24 -4.86 7.19
N SER A 16 2.31 -5.42 8.40
CA SER A 16 2.62 -4.65 9.60
C SER A 16 3.92 -3.86 9.40
N GLU A 17 3.89 -2.60 9.80
CA GLU A 17 4.97 -1.62 9.67
C GLU A 17 5.35 -1.25 8.22
N ALA A 18 4.68 -1.80 7.19
CA ALA A 18 4.91 -1.37 5.81
C ALA A 18 4.57 0.12 5.65
N VAL A 19 5.50 0.88 5.06
CA VAL A 19 5.30 2.31 4.86
C VAL A 19 4.36 2.53 3.69
N VAL A 20 3.26 3.24 3.92
CA VAL A 20 2.34 3.68 2.88
C VAL A 20 3.00 4.80 2.10
N ILE A 21 3.22 4.57 0.80
CA ILE A 21 3.73 5.58 -0.13
C ILE A 21 2.55 6.35 -0.73
N LYS A 22 1.51 5.64 -1.15
CA LYS A 22 0.32 6.21 -1.78
C LYS A 22 -0.90 5.34 -1.53
N TYR A 23 -2.05 5.97 -1.39
CA TYR A 23 -3.31 5.31 -1.75
C TYR A 23 -4.22 6.21 -2.56
N THR A 24 -5.11 5.62 -3.36
CA THR A 24 -6.12 6.34 -4.13
C THR A 24 -7.33 5.46 -4.36
N LEU A 25 -8.53 5.98 -4.06
CA LEU A 25 -9.80 5.45 -4.52
C LEU A 25 -10.18 6.14 -5.84
N ASP A 26 -10.44 5.35 -6.88
CA ASP A 26 -11.07 5.78 -8.12
C ASP A 26 -12.48 5.19 -8.18
N ASP A 27 -13.48 6.05 -7.93
CA ASP A 27 -14.88 5.62 -7.83
C ASP A 27 -15.54 5.42 -9.21
N ASP A 28 -14.94 5.95 -10.28
CA ASP A 28 -15.47 5.79 -11.64
C ASP A 28 -15.21 4.38 -12.16
N VAL A 29 -14.01 3.84 -11.90
CA VAL A 29 -13.64 2.46 -12.26
C VAL A 29 -13.75 1.47 -11.11
N LYS A 30 -14.17 1.92 -9.92
CA LYS A 30 -14.32 1.11 -8.70
C LYS A 30 -13.02 0.40 -8.33
N GLU A 31 -11.92 1.14 -8.27
CA GLU A 31 -10.60 0.63 -7.91
C GLU A 31 -10.02 1.35 -6.70
N PHE A 32 -9.35 0.59 -5.82
CA PHE A 32 -8.55 1.14 -4.74
C PHE A 32 -7.11 0.70 -4.92
N LEU A 33 -6.21 1.67 -5.00
CA LEU A 33 -4.77 1.48 -5.14
C LEU A 33 -4.10 1.72 -3.80
N LEU A 34 -3.24 0.80 -3.37
CA LEU A 34 -2.30 0.97 -2.26
C LEU A 34 -0.89 0.66 -2.75
N VAL A 35 0.04 1.59 -2.52
CA VAL A 35 1.46 1.41 -2.80
C VAL A 35 2.23 1.55 -1.50
N SER A 36 3.09 0.58 -1.20
CA SER A 36 3.87 0.53 0.03
C SER A 36 5.33 0.14 -0.19
N ASP A 37 6.21 0.62 0.69
CA ASP A 37 7.51 0.01 0.96
C ASP A 37 7.29 -1.16 1.93
N PHE A 38 7.30 -2.37 1.38
CA PHE A 38 7.00 -3.62 2.05
C PHE A 38 8.25 -4.18 2.72
N ILE A 39 8.12 -4.57 3.98
CA ILE A 39 9.21 -5.14 4.75
C ILE A 39 9.40 -6.60 4.36
N ASN A 40 10.40 -6.87 3.52
CA ASN A 40 10.82 -8.22 3.18
C ASN A 40 12.18 -8.52 3.82
N TRP A 41 12.15 -9.30 4.91
CA TRP A 41 13.33 -9.68 5.69
C TRP A 41 14.29 -10.63 4.98
N ASP A 42 13.84 -11.29 3.91
CA ASP A 42 14.65 -12.20 3.12
C ASP A 42 15.51 -11.48 2.06
N LEU A 43 15.31 -10.17 1.88
CA LEU A 43 16.09 -9.38 0.95
C LEU A 43 17.51 -9.10 1.46
N GLU A 44 18.47 -9.13 0.53
CA GLU A 44 19.83 -8.66 0.79
C GLU A 44 19.83 -7.20 1.30
N LYS A 45 20.75 -6.92 2.23
CA LYS A 45 20.92 -5.60 2.83
C LYS A 45 21.02 -4.50 1.77
N GLY A 46 20.20 -3.46 1.92
CA GLY A 46 20.16 -2.30 1.02
C GLY A 46 19.16 -2.44 -0.14
N LYS A 47 18.53 -3.61 -0.29
CA LYS A 47 17.37 -3.77 -1.17
C LYS A 47 16.08 -3.48 -0.39
N ARG A 48 15.06 -3.01 -1.10
CA ARG A 48 13.70 -2.79 -0.61
C ARG A 48 12.71 -3.43 -1.57
N GLU A 49 11.59 -3.92 -1.03
CA GLU A 49 10.49 -4.39 -1.85
C GLU A 49 9.38 -3.34 -1.85
N PHE A 50 9.01 -2.86 -3.03
CA PHE A 50 7.83 -2.03 -3.20
C PHE A 50 6.69 -2.93 -3.63
N ARG A 51 5.51 -2.73 -3.06
CA ARG A 51 4.30 -3.45 -3.43
C ARG A 51 3.21 -2.51 -3.86
N LYS A 52 2.51 -2.92 -4.93
CA LYS A 52 1.32 -2.29 -5.45
C LYS A 52 0.18 -3.27 -5.33
N LEU A 53 -0.81 -2.93 -4.52
CA LEU A 53 -2.07 -3.64 -4.40
C LEU A 53 -3.16 -2.84 -5.11
N LEU A 54 -3.81 -3.46 -6.09
CA LEU A 54 -4.95 -2.91 -6.79
C LEU A 54 -6.17 -3.79 -6.50
N PHE A 55 -7.06 -3.26 -5.65
CA PHE A 55 -8.34 -3.86 -5.35
C PHE A 55 -9.34 -3.41 -6.41
N GLN A 56 -10.06 -4.35 -7.01
CA GLN A 56 -10.97 -4.11 -8.13
C GLN A 56 -12.41 -4.46 -7.76
N GLY A 57 -13.37 -3.69 -8.28
CA GLY A 57 -14.78 -3.84 -7.92
C GLY A 57 -15.07 -3.36 -6.51
N VAL A 58 -14.42 -2.26 -6.10
CA VAL A 58 -14.53 -1.69 -4.75
C VAL A 58 -15.93 -1.12 -4.53
N HIS A 59 -16.51 -1.43 -3.38
CA HIS A 59 -17.82 -0.94 -2.95
C HIS A 59 -17.85 -0.72 -1.44
N ASN A 60 -18.85 0.03 -0.99
CA ASN A 60 -19.05 0.37 0.42
C ASN A 60 -17.80 0.94 1.09
N PHE A 61 -17.00 1.71 0.33
CA PHE A 61 -15.81 2.34 0.86
C PHE A 61 -16.15 3.30 1.98
N LYS A 62 -15.43 3.17 3.09
CA LYS A 62 -15.59 4.02 4.24
C LYS A 62 -14.24 4.36 4.84
N ARG A 63 -13.99 5.67 4.93
CA ARG A 63 -12.87 6.22 5.67
C ARG A 63 -13.22 6.28 7.17
N ILE A 64 -12.38 5.67 8.00
CA ILE A 64 -12.49 5.71 9.47
C ILE A 64 -11.47 6.71 10.01
N PHE A 65 -11.88 7.94 10.29
CA PHE A 65 -10.94 8.99 10.72
C PHE A 65 -10.39 8.75 12.13
N GLY A 66 -9.07 8.92 12.28
CA GLY A 66 -8.38 8.91 13.57
C GLY A 66 -8.50 10.24 14.33
N ALA A 67 -7.73 10.34 15.42
CA ALA A 67 -7.78 11.48 16.34
C ALA A 67 -7.23 12.78 15.77
N TYR A 68 -6.28 12.73 14.82
CA TYR A 68 -5.61 13.93 14.34
C TYR A 68 -6.37 14.61 13.20
N ARG A 69 -6.89 15.81 13.47
CA ARG A 69 -7.81 16.52 12.58
C ARG A 69 -7.22 16.80 11.19
N GLU A 70 -5.92 17.07 11.08
CA GLU A 70 -5.30 17.40 9.79
C GLU A 70 -5.29 16.21 8.82
N HIS A 71 -5.37 14.97 9.33
CA HIS A 71 -5.44 13.78 8.50
C HIS A 71 -6.81 13.60 7.83
N LYS A 72 -7.84 14.34 8.25
CA LYS A 72 -9.18 14.26 7.65
C LYS A 72 -9.22 14.71 6.19
N LYS A 73 -8.21 15.46 5.73
CA LYS A 73 -8.06 15.84 4.31
C LYS A 73 -7.69 14.66 3.40
N PHE A 74 -7.14 13.58 3.98
CA PHE A 74 -6.77 12.36 3.26
C PHE A 74 -7.92 11.35 3.31
N ASP A 75 -9.00 11.69 2.59
CA ASP A 75 -10.20 10.86 2.56
C ASP A 75 -10.03 9.72 1.55
N GLN A 76 -9.93 10.08 0.26
CA GLN A 76 -9.82 9.13 -0.85
C GLN A 76 -8.39 8.96 -1.37
N GLN A 77 -7.48 9.88 -1.03
CA GLN A 77 -6.12 9.87 -1.52
C GLN A 77 -5.11 10.32 -0.47
N TYR A 78 -3.92 9.73 -0.57
CA TYR A 78 -2.74 10.09 0.20
C TYR A 78 -1.50 9.88 -0.66
N GLN A 79 -0.50 10.74 -0.48
CA GLN A 79 0.80 10.64 -1.12
C GLN A 79 1.87 11.10 -0.12
N ALA A 80 2.87 10.26 0.14
CA ALA A 80 3.91 10.54 1.13
C ALA A 80 4.75 11.79 0.79
N SER A 81 4.95 12.11 -0.49
CA SER A 81 5.68 13.33 -0.90
C SER A 81 4.99 14.63 -0.47
N ASN A 82 3.69 14.59 -0.15
CA ASN A 82 2.88 15.75 0.22
C ASN A 82 2.64 15.83 1.73
N PHE A 83 3.27 14.96 2.53
CA PHE A 83 3.04 14.83 3.95
C PHE A 83 4.35 14.81 4.74
N THR A 84 4.43 15.63 5.78
CA THR A 84 5.56 15.64 6.70
C THR A 84 5.39 14.52 7.74
N GLY A 85 5.88 13.33 7.41
CA GLY A 85 5.88 12.16 8.29
C GLY A 85 5.81 10.85 7.51
N THR A 86 5.87 9.74 8.25
CA THR A 86 5.71 8.40 7.71
C THR A 86 4.36 7.84 8.15
N LEU A 87 3.59 7.31 7.22
CA LEU A 87 2.39 6.55 7.52
C LEU A 87 2.72 5.06 7.34
N THR A 88 2.41 4.25 8.34
CA THR A 88 2.62 2.81 8.29
C THR A 88 1.30 2.08 8.41
N ILE A 89 1.25 0.89 7.85
CA ILE A 89 0.15 -0.05 8.06
C ILE A 89 0.37 -0.70 9.43
N GLU A 90 -0.62 -0.62 10.31
CA GLU A 90 -0.62 -1.31 11.61
C GLU A 90 -1.31 -2.68 11.53
N ASP A 91 -2.38 -2.78 10.75
CA ASP A 91 -3.10 -4.04 10.55
C ASP A 91 -3.79 -4.07 9.18
N ILE A 92 -3.89 -5.27 8.60
CA ILE A 92 -4.78 -5.57 7.47
C ILE A 92 -5.59 -6.81 7.82
N ASN A 93 -6.89 -6.63 7.95
CA ASN A 93 -7.81 -7.74 8.16
C ASN A 93 -8.59 -8.04 6.88
N ILE A 94 -8.65 -9.32 6.52
CA ILE A 94 -9.43 -9.80 5.38
C ILE A 94 -10.47 -10.77 5.90
N SER A 95 -11.71 -10.56 5.47
CA SER A 95 -12.82 -11.48 5.69
C SER A 95 -13.61 -11.66 4.39
N SER A 96 -14.41 -12.71 4.33
CA SER A 96 -15.36 -12.94 3.23
C SER A 96 -16.70 -12.39 3.70
N SER A 97 -17.29 -11.46 2.95
CA SER A 97 -18.63 -10.97 3.26
C SER A 97 -19.69 -11.87 2.61
N ASP A 98 -19.39 -12.48 1.44
CA ASP A 98 -20.17 -13.54 0.81
C ASP A 98 -19.32 -14.41 -0.15
N THR A 99 -19.95 -15.23 -1.01
CA THR A 99 -19.23 -16.12 -1.95
C THR A 99 -18.47 -15.42 -3.06
N THR A 100 -18.66 -14.11 -3.25
CA THR A 100 -18.12 -13.32 -4.37
C THR A 100 -17.35 -12.07 -3.93
N LEU A 101 -17.58 -11.61 -2.70
CA LEU A 101 -17.05 -10.37 -2.17
C LEU A 101 -16.16 -10.63 -0.96
N ASN A 102 -15.03 -9.94 -0.95
CA ASN A 102 -14.08 -9.92 0.13
C ASN A 102 -14.19 -8.56 0.82
N LYS A 103 -14.17 -8.54 2.15
CA LYS A 103 -14.05 -7.33 2.95
C LYS A 103 -12.60 -7.17 3.38
N VAL A 104 -12.08 -5.95 3.27
CA VAL A 104 -10.78 -5.55 3.82
C VAL A 104 -10.94 -4.40 4.80
N GLU A 105 -10.19 -4.47 5.88
CA GLU A 105 -10.00 -3.40 6.84
C GLU A 105 -8.51 -3.11 6.92
N ILE A 106 -8.10 -1.87 6.62
CA ILE A 106 -6.70 -1.42 6.69
C ILE A 106 -6.60 -0.37 7.78
N TRP A 107 -5.81 -0.65 8.81
CA TRP A 107 -5.56 0.26 9.91
C TRP A 107 -4.19 0.91 9.79
N LEU A 108 -4.16 2.25 9.90
CA LEU A 108 -2.97 3.09 9.70
C LEU A 108 -2.63 3.89 10.97
N GLY A 109 -3.08 3.39 12.12
CA GLY A 109 -2.81 3.92 13.45
C GLY A 109 -3.81 4.91 14.00
N HIS A 110 -3.82 5.05 15.33
CA HIS A 110 -4.84 5.82 16.05
C HIS A 110 -4.98 7.28 15.59
N SER A 111 -3.86 7.91 15.20
CA SER A 111 -3.85 9.31 14.74
C SER A 111 -4.42 9.48 13.32
N PHE A 112 -4.21 8.52 12.43
CA PHE A 112 -4.69 8.58 11.04
C PHE A 112 -6.05 7.90 10.87
N GLY A 113 -6.24 6.78 11.57
CA GLY A 113 -7.38 5.88 11.50
C GLY A 113 -7.16 4.81 10.44
N GLY A 114 -8.20 4.48 9.67
CA GLY A 114 -8.11 3.43 8.65
C GLY A 114 -9.19 3.54 7.59
N MET A 115 -9.39 2.44 6.89
CA MET A 115 -10.36 2.33 5.81
C MET A 115 -10.92 0.92 5.78
N GLU A 116 -12.20 0.81 5.49
CA GLU A 116 -12.86 -0.47 5.22
C GLU A 116 -13.61 -0.38 3.91
N PHE A 117 -13.59 -1.48 3.15
CA PHE A 117 -14.35 -1.62 1.92
C PHE A 117 -14.47 -3.09 1.53
N GLU A 118 -15.35 -3.34 0.58
CA GLU A 118 -15.51 -4.64 -0.03
C GLU A 118 -14.99 -4.61 -1.47
N PHE A 119 -14.53 -5.75 -1.98
CA PHE A 119 -13.92 -5.85 -3.31
C PHE A 119 -14.07 -7.25 -3.91
N VAL A 120 -13.99 -7.33 -5.24
CA VAL A 120 -14.17 -8.58 -6.00
C VAL A 120 -12.85 -9.31 -6.19
N SER A 121 -11.79 -8.58 -6.54
CA SER A 121 -10.49 -9.19 -6.83
C SER A 121 -9.32 -8.29 -6.46
N LEU A 122 -8.15 -8.91 -6.30
CA LEU A 122 -6.91 -8.25 -5.97
C LEU A 122 -5.85 -8.55 -7.02
N ARG A 123 -5.16 -7.50 -7.46
CA ARG A 123 -3.89 -7.63 -8.18
C ARG A 123 -2.76 -7.12 -7.31
N SER A 124 -1.66 -7.86 -7.31
CA SER A 124 -0.43 -7.47 -6.63
C SER A 124 0.71 -7.42 -7.64
N ASP A 125 1.44 -6.31 -7.66
CA ASP A 125 2.73 -6.20 -8.35
C ASP A 125 3.81 -5.86 -7.33
N SER A 126 5.00 -6.42 -7.53
CA SER A 126 6.16 -6.20 -6.67
C SER A 126 7.33 -5.69 -7.51
N ARG A 127 8.12 -4.80 -6.91
CA ARG A 127 9.34 -4.25 -7.50
C ARG A 127 10.42 -4.20 -6.45
N ILE A 128 11.55 -4.85 -6.70
CA ILE A 128 12.70 -4.80 -5.79
C ILE A 128 13.67 -3.74 -6.29
N GLY A 129 13.95 -2.77 -5.43
CA GLY A 129 14.88 -1.67 -5.70
C GLY A 129 16.11 -1.71 -4.81
N PHE A 130 17.24 -1.29 -5.34
CA PHE A 130 18.43 -0.96 -4.56
C PHE A 130 18.60 0.56 -4.46
N GLY A 131 18.73 1.08 -3.25
CA GLY A 131 18.92 2.51 -3.02
C GLY A 131 20.35 2.94 -3.35
N LYS A 132 20.50 3.85 -4.30
CA LYS A 132 21.78 4.48 -4.67
C LYS A 132 21.72 5.97 -4.30
N ARG A 133 22.63 6.38 -3.42
CA ARG A 133 22.80 7.78 -3.06
C ARG A 133 23.48 8.52 -4.20
N ILE A 134 22.85 9.57 -4.72
CA ILE A 134 23.38 10.42 -5.81
C ILE A 134 23.72 11.84 -5.37
N GLY A 135 23.36 12.21 -4.14
CA GLY A 135 23.65 13.52 -3.56
C GLY A 135 23.84 13.45 -2.05
N LYS A 136 23.94 14.63 -1.42
CA LYS A 136 24.04 14.69 0.05
C LYS A 136 22.75 14.17 0.70
N GLU A 137 21.60 14.45 0.12
CA GLU A 137 20.29 14.03 0.66
C GLU A 137 19.45 13.26 -0.37
N ASP A 138 19.96 13.13 -1.59
CA ASP A 138 19.22 12.55 -2.71
C ASP A 138 19.54 11.06 -2.91
N TRP A 139 18.48 10.30 -3.09
CA TRP A 139 18.49 8.87 -3.36
C TRP A 139 17.68 8.59 -4.62
N ILE A 140 18.21 7.70 -5.46
CA ILE A 140 17.46 7.04 -6.53
C ILE A 140 17.39 5.56 -6.20
N TYR A 141 16.37 4.89 -6.72
CA TYR A 141 16.27 3.44 -6.64
C TYR A 141 16.54 2.84 -8.01
N VAL A 142 17.25 1.72 -8.07
CA VAL A 142 17.49 0.98 -9.30
C VAL A 142 16.77 -0.35 -9.20
N ASP A 143 15.90 -0.64 -10.16
CA ASP A 143 15.20 -1.92 -10.30
C ASP A 143 16.22 -3.04 -10.46
N VAL A 144 16.23 -4.00 -9.53
CA VAL A 144 17.23 -5.08 -9.50
C VAL A 144 17.12 -5.99 -10.73
N ASN A 145 15.93 -6.12 -11.31
CA ASN A 145 15.70 -7.00 -12.45
C ASN A 145 15.90 -6.28 -13.80
N LYS A 146 15.53 -5.00 -13.87
CA LYS A 146 15.54 -4.22 -15.13
C LYS A 146 16.71 -3.25 -15.26
N GLY A 147 17.40 -2.94 -14.17
CA GLY A 147 18.45 -1.91 -14.12
C GLY A 147 17.93 -0.49 -14.31
N GLN A 148 16.61 -0.28 -14.27
CA GLN A 148 15.97 1.02 -14.51
C GLN A 148 15.89 1.83 -13.22
N GLU A 149 16.22 3.12 -13.30
CA GLU A 149 16.04 4.04 -12.18
C GLU A 149 14.55 4.34 -11.93
N PHE A 150 14.18 4.51 -10.68
CA PHE A 150 12.84 4.93 -10.26
C PHE A 150 12.88 5.74 -8.97
N ASP A 151 11.82 6.50 -8.75
CA ASP A 151 11.64 7.37 -7.59
C ASP A 151 10.93 6.62 -6.45
N PHE A 152 11.35 6.85 -5.20
CA PHE A 152 10.76 6.21 -4.03
C PHE A 152 9.26 6.49 -3.89
N TYR A 153 8.84 7.72 -4.19
CA TYR A 153 7.45 8.17 -4.09
C TYR A 153 6.61 7.75 -5.31
N ASN A 154 7.24 7.26 -6.38
CA ASN A 154 6.57 6.68 -7.54
C ASN A 154 7.28 5.41 -8.06
N PRO A 155 7.17 4.28 -7.33
CA PRO A 155 7.96 3.09 -7.63
C PRO A 155 7.42 2.23 -8.79
N PHE A 156 6.24 2.52 -9.35
CA PHE A 156 5.59 1.73 -10.42
C PHE A 156 5.26 2.57 -11.64
#